data_AF-A0A2A3N076-F1
#
_entry.id   AF-A0A2A3N076-F1
#
_cell.length_a   1.000
_cell.length_b   1.000
_cell.length_c   1.000
_cell.angle_alpha   90.00
_cell.angle_beta   90.00
_cell.angle_gamma   90.00
#
_symmetry.space_group_name_H-M   'P 1'
#
loop_
_entity.id
_entity.type
_entity.pdbx_description
1 polymer ?
#
loop_
_entity_poly.entity_id
_entity_poly.type
_entity_poly.pdbx_seq_one_letter_code
_entity_poly.pdbx_strand_id
1 'polypeptide(L)'
;MTDGWIFLTIVSLISLCVFFNGVRFSRMTRNPFEGRKIFGQPIQGTELSVKDINMIGRIQMVFAPLFLLIMMAMIFGLFGPVEGVETIKFN
;
A
#
# COMPACT_ATOMS: atom_id res chain seq x y z
N MET A 1 -11.67 21.77 4.75
CA MET A 1 -12.08 20.41 4.36
C MET A 1 -11.08 19.92 3.31
N THR A 2 -10.65 18.66 3.38
CA THR A 2 -9.64 18.12 2.45
C THR A 2 -10.34 17.74 1.15
N ASP A 3 -9.90 18.31 0.03
CA ASP A 3 -10.39 17.99 -1.32
C ASP A 3 -10.28 16.47 -1.58
N GLY A 4 -11.40 15.84 -1.93
CA GLY A 4 -11.49 14.41 -2.20
C GLY A 4 -10.52 13.95 -3.29
N TRP A 5 -10.20 14.78 -4.29
CA TRP A 5 -9.22 14.46 -5.34
C TRP A 5 -7.79 14.43 -4.81
N ILE A 6 -7.42 15.39 -3.96
CA ILE A 6 -6.09 15.43 -3.34
C ILE A 6 -5.91 14.19 -2.47
N PHE A 7 -6.93 13.86 -1.67
CA PHE A 7 -6.91 12.67 -0.84
C PHE A 7 -6.81 11.38 -1.66
N LEU A 8 -7.64 11.23 -2.70
CA LEU A 8 -7.59 10.07 -3.60
C LEU A 8 -6.22 9.93 -4.28
N THR A 9 -5.62 11.04 -4.71
CA THR A 9 -4.31 11.05 -5.34
C THR A 9 -3.23 10.55 -4.37
N ILE A 10 -3.21 11.05 -3.15
CA ILE A 10 -2.26 10.63 -2.11
C ILE A 10 -2.42 9.14 -1.81
N VAL A 11 -3.66 8.68 -1.60
CA VAL A 11 -3.97 7.27 -1.32
C VAL A 11 -3.57 6.37 -2.49
N SER A 12 -3.81 6.81 -3.73
CA SER A 12 -3.40 6.09 -4.93
C SER A 12 -1.89 5.96 -5.03
N LEU A 13 -1.14 7.03 -4.80
CA LEU A 13 0.32 7.02 -4.80
C LEU A 13 0.90 6.09 -3.72
N ILE A 14 0.36 6.15 -2.49
CA ILE A 14 0.77 5.26 -1.41
C ILE A 14 0.51 3.80 -1.79
N SER A 15 -0.69 3.49 -2.30
CA SER A 15 -1.07 2.13 -2.71
C SER A 15 -0.15 1.61 -3.82
N LEU A 16 0.16 2.46 -4.79
CA LEU A 16 1.08 2.15 -5.89
C LEU A 16 2.50 1.85 -5.39
N CYS A 17 3.03 2.69 -4.49
CA CYS A 17 4.33 2.47 -3.86
C CYS A 17 4.39 1.16 -3.06
N VAL A 18 3.34 0.87 -2.28
CA VAL A 18 3.25 -0.39 -1.52
C VAL A 18 3.16 -1.59 -2.45
N PHE A 19 2.38 -1.51 -3.52
CA PHE A 19 2.28 -2.58 -4.52
C PHE A 19 3.63 -2.89 -5.18
N PHE A 20 4.35 -1.87 -5.65
CA PHE A 20 5.67 -2.06 -6.26
C PHE A 20 6.71 -2.59 -5.27
N ASN A 21 6.65 -2.17 -4.00
CA ASN A 21 7.45 -2.78 -2.94
C ASN A 21 7.09 -4.26 -2.74
N GLY A 22 5.81 -4.60 -2.82
CA GLY A 22 5.35 -5.99 -2.77
C GLY A 22 5.87 -6.84 -3.93
N VAL A 23 5.88 -6.29 -5.15
CA VAL A 23 6.48 -6.93 -6.33
C VAL A 23 7.99 -7.15 -6.14
N ARG A 24 8.68 -6.14 -5.59
CA ARG A 24 10.11 -6.24 -5.29
C ARG A 24 10.38 -7.33 -4.25
N PHE A 25 9.61 -7.37 -3.16
CA PHE A 25 9.79 -8.36 -2.10
C PHE A 25 9.40 -9.77 -2.52
N SER A 26 8.37 -9.96 -3.35
CA SER A 26 7.95 -11.30 -3.81
C SER A 26 8.93 -11.98 -4.77
N ARG A 27 9.84 -11.19 -5.36
CA ARG A 27 10.91 -11.65 -6.27
C ARG A 27 12.28 -11.73 -5.59
N MET A 28 12.36 -11.52 -4.28
CA MET A 28 13.64 -11.58 -3.59
C MET A 28 14.13 -13.02 -3.46
N THR A 29 15.43 -13.19 -3.74
CA THR A 29 16.14 -14.47 -3.61
C THR A 29 17.09 -14.49 -2.40
N ARG A 30 17.31 -13.33 -1.76
CA ARG A 30 18.15 -13.14 -0.58
C ARG A 30 17.51 -12.14 0.37
N ASN A 31 17.77 -12.29 1.67
CA ASN A 31 17.28 -11.34 2.66
C ASN A 31 18.09 -10.02 2.54
N PRO A 32 17.46 -8.88 2.21
CA PRO A 32 18.18 -7.61 2.06
C PRO A 32 18.59 -6.99 3.40
N PHE A 33 18.05 -7.49 4.51
CA PHE A 33 18.29 -7.03 5.88
C PHE A 33 19.36 -7.86 6.59
N GLU A 34 19.75 -9.00 6.02
CA GLU A 34 20.76 -9.89 6.59
C GLU A 34 22.08 -9.15 6.85
N GLY A 35 22.58 -9.23 8.09
CA GLY A 35 23.81 -8.56 8.53
C GLY A 35 23.74 -7.03 8.64
N ARG A 36 22.60 -6.38 8.35
CA ARG A 36 22.49 -4.92 8.46
C ARG A 36 22.16 -4.51 9.90
N LYS A 37 22.84 -3.46 10.36
CA LYS A 37 22.62 -2.83 11.67
C LYS A 37 22.23 -1.37 11.50
N ILE A 38 21.24 -0.90 12.26
CA ILE A 38 20.89 0.52 12.40
C ILE A 38 21.15 0.89 13.86
N PHE A 39 21.97 1.93 14.09
CA PHE A 39 22.41 2.36 15.44
C PHE A 39 22.96 1.22 16.31
N GLY A 40 23.72 0.30 15.70
CA GLY A 40 24.31 -0.86 16.39
C GLY A 40 23.33 -1.99 16.71
N GLN A 41 22.02 -1.80 16.52
CA GLN A 41 21.01 -2.83 16.66
C GLN A 41 20.76 -3.54 15.31
N PRO A 42 20.53 -4.86 15.30
CA PRO A 42 20.14 -5.56 14.08
C PRO A 42 18.82 -4.97 13.55
N ILE A 43 18.73 -4.78 12.24
CA ILE A 43 17.50 -4.29 11.63
C ILE A 43 16.40 -5.35 11.86
N GLN A 44 15.19 -4.93 12.22
CA GLN A 44 14.06 -5.84 12.28
C GLN A 44 13.88 -6.54 10.92
N GLY A 45 13.92 -7.86 10.91
CA GLY A 45 13.89 -8.66 9.69
C GLY A 45 15.22 -9.26 9.26
N THR A 46 16.32 -9.03 10.01
CA THR A 46 17.62 -9.70 9.78
C THR A 46 17.49 -11.24 9.81
N GLU A 47 16.57 -11.76 10.62
CA GLU A 47 16.31 -13.20 10.78
C GLU A 47 15.15 -13.73 9.91
N LEU A 48 14.50 -12.87 9.12
CA LEU A 48 13.41 -13.32 8.26
C LEU A 48 13.93 -14.24 7.15
N SER A 49 13.25 -15.37 6.96
CA SER A 49 13.55 -16.22 5.83
C SER A 49 13.12 -15.53 4.52
N VAL A 50 13.79 -15.87 3.42
CA VAL A 50 13.41 -15.39 2.09
C VAL A 50 11.96 -15.75 1.75
N LYS A 51 11.47 -16.90 2.25
CA LYS A 51 10.08 -17.33 2.08
C LYS A 51 9.11 -16.36 2.75
N ASP A 52 9.42 -15.87 3.94
CA ASP A 52 8.57 -14.93 4.68
C ASP A 52 8.59 -13.54 4.02
N ILE A 53 9.74 -13.09 3.54
CA ILE A 53 9.86 -11.84 2.76
C ILE A 53 9.01 -11.94 1.48
N ASN A 54 9.08 -13.07 0.78
CA ASN A 54 8.26 -13.29 -0.41
C ASN A 54 6.76 -13.33 -0.08
N MET A 55 6.38 -13.88 1.08
CA MET A 55 5.00 -13.88 1.56
C MET A 55 4.51 -12.45 1.85
N ILE A 56 5.30 -11.65 2.58
CA ILE A 56 5.00 -10.24 2.84
C ILE A 56 4.81 -9.48 1.52
N GLY A 57 5.69 -9.73 0.54
CA GLY A 57 5.57 -9.13 -0.78
C GLY A 57 4.23 -9.47 -1.47
N ARG A 58 3.81 -10.74 -1.41
CA ARG A 58 2.52 -11.18 -1.95
C ARG A 58 1.33 -10.55 -1.22
N ILE A 59 1.41 -10.45 0.11
CA ILE A 59 0.38 -9.78 0.93
C ILE A 59 0.26 -8.32 0.48
N GLN A 60 1.37 -7.59 0.34
CA GLN A 60 1.35 -6.21 -0.14
C GLN A 60 0.74 -6.07 -1.54
N MET A 61 1.04 -7.00 -2.45
CA MET A 61 0.46 -7.01 -3.80
C MET A 61 -1.06 -7.21 -3.83
N VAL A 62 -1.64 -7.88 -2.82
CA VAL A 62 -3.09 -8.12 -2.71
C VAL A 62 -3.79 -7.02 -1.92
N PHE A 63 -3.23 -6.64 -0.77
CA PHE A 63 -3.88 -5.68 0.12
C PHE A 63 -3.78 -4.23 -0.37
N ALA A 64 -2.71 -3.85 -1.08
CA ALA A 64 -2.61 -2.49 -1.65
C ALA A 64 -3.74 -2.15 -2.63
N PRO A 65 -4.06 -2.98 -3.66
CA PRO A 65 -5.19 -2.70 -4.54
C PRO A 65 -6.53 -2.82 -3.82
N LEU A 66 -6.71 -3.77 -2.88
CA LEU A 66 -7.93 -3.86 -2.08
C LEU A 66 -8.16 -2.60 -1.25
N PHE A 67 -7.12 -2.09 -0.61
CA PHE A 67 -7.18 -0.84 0.15
C PHE A 67 -7.58 0.33 -0.75
N LEU A 68 -6.96 0.46 -1.94
CA LEU A 68 -7.32 1.51 -2.89
C LEU A 68 -8.79 1.42 -3.32
N LEU A 69 -9.29 0.22 -3.64
CA LEU A 69 -10.69 0.01 -4.02
C LEU A 69 -11.65 0.40 -2.90
N ILE A 70 -11.34 0.03 -1.65
CA ILE A 70 -12.15 0.42 -0.48
C ILE A 70 -12.16 1.95 -0.34
N MET A 71 -11.00 2.59 -0.41
CA MET A 71 -10.92 4.05 -0.30
C MET A 71 -11.66 4.76 -1.43
N MET A 72 -11.58 4.25 -2.67
CA MET A 72 -12.38 4.75 -3.78
C MET A 72 -13.88 4.58 -3.52
N ALA A 73 -14.32 3.41 -3.05
CA ALA A 73 -15.72 3.17 -2.72
C ALA A 73 -16.23 4.12 -1.60
N MET A 74 -15.39 4.43 -0.62
CA MET A 74 -15.68 5.42 0.42
C MET A 74 -15.89 6.82 -0.15
N ILE A 75 -15.01 7.23 -1.08
CA ILE A 75 -15.04 8.56 -1.69
C ILE A 75 -16.21 8.72 -2.67
N PHE A 76 -16.56 7.68 -3.42
CA PHE A 76 -17.54 7.75 -4.52
C PHE A 76 -18.94 7.21 -4.20
N GLY A 77 -19.16 6.49 -3.10
CA GLY A 77 -20.44 5.79 -2.91
C GLY A 77 -20.91 5.53 -1.48
N LEU A 78 -20.01 5.41 -0.49
CA LEU A 78 -20.40 5.01 0.87
C LEU A 78 -20.67 6.16 1.84
N PHE A 79 -20.10 7.36 1.63
CA PHE A 79 -20.24 8.49 2.57
C PHE A 79 -21.00 9.71 2.01
N GLY A 80 -21.65 9.57 0.85
CA GLY A 80 -22.30 10.68 0.16
C GLY A 80 -21.32 11.57 -0.62
N PRO A 81 -21.78 12.73 -1.14
CA PRO A 81 -20.93 13.61 -1.95
C PRO A 81 -19.77 14.15 -1.10
N VAL A 82 -18.56 13.74 -1.47
CA VAL A 82 -17.32 14.30 -0.91
C VAL A 82 -16.99 15.60 -1.62
N GLU A 83 -16.66 16.64 -0.86
CA GLU A 83 -16.29 17.94 -1.43
C GLU A 83 -15.13 17.78 -2.43
N GLY A 84 -15.33 18.30 -3.65
CA GLY A 84 -14.40 18.16 -4.77
C GLY A 84 -14.71 16.99 -5.71
N VAL A 85 -15.47 15.97 -5.29
CA VAL A 85 -15.77 14.78 -6.09
C VAL A 85 -17.26 14.71 -6.42
N GLU A 86 -17.62 14.93 -7.69
CA GLU A 86 -19.00 14.72 -8.14
C GLU A 86 -19.30 13.22 -8.25
N THR A 87 -20.24 12.72 -7.46
CA THR A 87 -20.79 11.37 -7.61
C THR A 87 -21.75 11.30 -8.79
N ILE A 88 -21.95 10.11 -9.37
CA ILE A 88 -22.89 9.86 -10.47
C ILE A 88 -24.28 10.37 -10.05
N LYS A 89 -24.77 11.42 -10.70
CA LYS A 89 -26.15 11.87 -10.56
C LYS A 89 -27.01 10.97 -11.45
N PHE A 90 -27.85 10.15 -10.83
CA PHE A 90 -28.93 9.48 -11.55
C PHE A 90 -29.98 10.55 -11.88
N ASN A 91 -29.95 11.05 -13.11
CA ASN A 91 -31.06 11.83 -13.68
C ASN A 91 -32.25 10.91 -13.93
#